data_AF-A0A484IAV9-F1
#
_entry.id   AF-A0A484IAV9-F1
#
_cell.length_a   1.000
_cell.length_b   1.000
_cell.length_c   1.000
_cell.angle_alpha   90.00
_cell.angle_beta   90.00
_cell.angle_gamma   90.00
#
_symmetry.space_group_name_H-M   'P 1'
#
loop_
_entity.id
_entity.type
_entity.pdbx_description
1 polymer ?
#
loop_
_entity_poly.entity_id
_entity_poly.type
_entity_poly.pdbx_seq_one_letter_code
_entity_poly.pdbx_strand_id
1 'polypeptide(L)'
;MKTSDLCTLIQKSFQSQKYPLSSDTEKELSSSVRVINKSATDNLKDENTIIETRINEFYVINNYDPTITHLAGMIEMDCLDSFKMLCRRIERKSESNHTAHISIKTSNVKQED
;
A
#
# COMPACT_ATOMS: atom_id res chain seq x y z
N MET A 1 -23.77 -1.05 1.20
CA MET A 1 -22.71 -1.83 1.87
C MET A 1 -21.96 -0.86 2.75
N LYS A 2 -21.65 -1.23 3.99
CA LYS A 2 -20.85 -0.37 4.86
C LYS A 2 -19.39 -0.37 4.41
N THR A 3 -18.76 0.79 4.42
CA THR A 3 -17.36 0.94 4.03
C THR A 3 -16.44 0.22 5.02
N SER A 4 -16.78 0.25 6.31
CA SER A 4 -16.09 -0.45 7.39
C SER A 4 -16.11 -1.98 7.23
N ASP A 5 -17.23 -2.55 6.76
CA ASP A 5 -17.34 -3.99 6.48
C ASP A 5 -16.41 -4.40 5.34
N LEU A 6 -16.35 -3.61 4.26
CA LEU A 6 -15.43 -3.82 3.15
C LEU A 6 -13.96 -3.74 3.61
N CYS A 7 -13.61 -2.71 4.38
CA CYS A 7 -12.27 -2.57 4.95
C CYS A 7 -11.89 -3.81 5.79
N THR A 8 -12.81 -4.27 6.63
CA THR A 8 -12.61 -5.46 7.47
C THR A 8 -12.42 -6.72 6.62
N LEU A 9 -13.17 -6.87 5.53
CA LEU A 9 -13.06 -7.99 4.60
C LEU A 9 -11.67 -8.01 3.95
N ILE A 10 -11.24 -6.89 3.37
CA ILE A 10 -9.94 -6.75 2.71
C ILE A 10 -8.81 -7.02 3.71
N GLN A 11 -8.88 -6.44 4.92
CA GLN A 11 -7.89 -6.68 5.97
C GLN A 11 -7.79 -8.16 6.33
N LYS A 12 -8.92 -8.85 6.51
CA LYS A 12 -8.93 -10.30 6.77
C LYS A 12 -8.37 -11.11 5.61
N SER A 13 -8.60 -10.70 4.37
CA SER A 13 -8.01 -11.35 3.19
C SER A 13 -6.48 -11.27 3.17
N PHE A 14 -5.89 -10.14 3.57
CA PHE A 14 -4.43 -10.06 3.77
C PHE A 14 -3.94 -10.98 4.90
N GLN A 15 -4.58 -10.90 6.07
CA GLN A 15 -4.16 -11.64 7.27
C GLN A 15 -4.30 -13.16 7.09
N SER A 16 -5.23 -13.60 6.23
CA SER A 16 -5.39 -15.00 5.84
C SER A 16 -4.60 -15.40 4.59
N GLN A 17 -3.73 -14.51 4.09
CA GLN A 17 -2.86 -14.73 2.92
C GLN A 17 -3.62 -15.18 1.66
N LYS A 18 -4.83 -14.64 1.44
CA LYS A 18 -5.63 -14.93 0.24
C LYS A 18 -5.07 -14.27 -1.02
N TYR A 19 -4.33 -13.17 -0.87
CA TYR A 19 -3.71 -12.47 -1.98
C TYR A 19 -2.38 -13.14 -2.40
N PRO A 20 -1.98 -13.03 -3.68
CA PRO A 20 -0.68 -13.51 -4.13
C PRO A 20 0.43 -12.60 -3.58
N LEU A 21 0.99 -13.00 -2.43
CA LEU A 21 2.14 -12.38 -1.77
C LEU A 21 3.42 -13.05 -2.23
N SER A 22 4.33 -12.26 -2.79
CA SER A 22 5.49 -12.71 -3.57
C SER A 22 6.80 -12.63 -2.80
N SER A 23 6.98 -11.64 -1.92
CA SER A 23 8.18 -11.53 -1.07
C SER A 23 7.92 -12.05 0.35
N ASP A 24 8.98 -12.44 1.04
CA ASP A 24 8.86 -12.86 2.44
C ASP A 24 8.45 -11.70 3.35
N THR A 25 8.88 -10.48 3.04
CA THR A 25 8.41 -9.28 3.74
C THR A 25 6.93 -9.02 3.50
N GLU A 26 6.40 -9.24 2.29
CA GLU A 26 4.95 -9.17 2.05
C GLU A 26 4.20 -10.18 2.93
N LYS A 27 4.69 -11.42 3.07
CA LYS A 27 4.06 -12.44 3.92
C LYS A 27 4.15 -12.10 5.41
N GLU A 28 5.28 -11.59 5.86
CA GLU A 28 5.50 -11.20 7.26
C GLU A 28 4.59 -10.02 7.64
N LEU A 29 4.55 -8.98 6.81
CA LEU A 29 3.82 -7.75 7.08
C LEU A 29 2.31 -7.87 6.83
N SER A 30 1.83 -8.91 6.12
CA SER A 30 0.40 -9.09 5.87
C SER A 30 -0.43 -9.25 7.15
N SER A 31 0.18 -9.75 8.22
CA SER A 31 -0.44 -9.85 9.55
C SER A 31 -0.67 -8.47 10.20
N SER A 32 0.17 -7.49 9.86
CA SER A 32 0.22 -6.16 10.48
C SER A 32 -0.51 -5.08 9.68
N VAL A 33 -1.04 -5.42 8.50
CA VAL A 33 -1.78 -4.47 7.67
C VAL A 33 -3.10 -4.07 8.34
N ARG A 34 -3.46 -2.80 8.21
CA ARG A 34 -4.76 -2.26 8.55
C ARG A 34 -5.37 -1.58 7.33
N VAL A 35 -6.66 -1.80 7.12
CA VAL A 35 -7.46 -1.10 6.11
C VAL A 35 -8.52 -0.33 6.87
N ILE A 36 -8.51 1.00 6.75
CA ILE A 36 -9.26 1.89 7.65
C ILE A 36 -10.15 2.80 6.83
N ASN A 37 -11.44 2.83 7.17
CA ASN A 37 -12.37 3.85 6.66
C ASN A 37 -12.04 5.19 7.32
N LYS A 38 -11.69 6.20 6.52
CA LYS A 38 -11.41 7.58 6.94
C LYS A 38 -12.49 8.55 6.46
N SER A 39 -13.48 8.06 5.74
CA SER A 39 -14.61 8.83 5.24
C SER A 39 -15.45 9.37 6.40
N ALA A 40 -16.18 10.46 6.16
CA ALA A 40 -17.11 11.02 7.13
C ALA A 40 -18.32 10.09 7.39
N THR A 41 -18.69 9.28 6.42
CA THR A 41 -19.80 8.33 6.53
C THR A 41 -19.33 6.89 6.36
N ASP A 42 -20.15 5.95 6.83
CA ASP A 42 -19.89 4.52 6.71
C ASP A 42 -20.69 3.88 5.59
N ASN A 43 -20.79 4.57 4.44
CA ASN A 43 -21.52 4.09 3.28
C ASN A 43 -20.69 4.27 2.02
N LEU A 44 -20.48 3.17 1.30
CA LEU A 44 -19.65 3.14 0.09
C LEU A 44 -20.21 3.98 -1.07
N LYS A 45 -21.50 4.31 -1.02
CA LYS A 45 -22.21 5.09 -2.06
C LYS A 45 -22.30 6.58 -1.76
N ASP A 46 -21.83 7.01 -0.59
CA ASP A 46 -21.86 8.42 -0.22
C ASP A 46 -20.68 9.16 -0.87
N GLU A 47 -20.79 10.48 -0.87
CA GLU A 47 -19.77 11.37 -1.42
C GLU A 47 -18.44 11.22 -0.66
N ASN A 48 -17.35 11.09 -1.42
CA ASN A 48 -15.96 11.07 -0.93
C ASN A 48 -15.63 9.91 0.01
N THR A 49 -15.56 8.69 -0.54
CA THR A 49 -14.99 7.55 0.18
C THR A 49 -13.48 7.72 0.30
N ILE A 50 -12.95 7.65 1.52
CA ILE A 50 -11.52 7.77 1.84
C ILE A 50 -11.08 6.50 2.59
N ILE A 51 -10.13 5.78 2.00
CA ILE A 51 -9.58 4.54 2.58
C ILE A 51 -8.09 4.71 2.82
N GLU A 52 -7.66 4.33 4.02
CA GLU A 52 -6.25 4.29 4.40
C GLU A 52 -5.78 2.83 4.46
N THR A 53 -4.73 2.51 3.70
CA THR A 53 -3.97 1.26 3.86
C THR A 53 -2.72 1.56 4.67
N ARG A 54 -2.53 0.87 5.81
CA ARG A 54 -1.46 1.15 6.76
C ARG A 54 -0.69 -0.12 7.17
N ILE A 55 0.63 0.00 7.28
CA ILE A 55 1.52 -0.97 7.92
C ILE A 55 2.41 -0.18 8.90
N ASN A 56 2.28 -0.44 10.20
CA ASN A 56 2.97 0.32 11.25
C ASN A 56 2.78 1.85 11.09
N GLU A 57 3.87 2.62 10.95
CA GLU A 57 3.85 4.07 10.70
C GLU A 57 3.66 4.47 9.23
N PHE A 58 3.72 3.53 8.29
CA PHE A 58 3.60 3.81 6.85
C PHE A 58 2.16 3.64 6.39
N TYR A 59 1.67 4.59 5.59
CA TYR A 59 0.31 4.51 5.07
C TYR A 59 0.17 5.19 3.70
N VAL A 60 -0.87 4.78 2.98
CA VAL A 60 -1.37 5.40 1.75
C VAL A 60 -2.84 5.74 1.99
N ILE A 61 -3.26 6.93 1.55
CA ILE A 61 -4.67 7.34 1.57
C ILE A 61 -5.13 7.45 0.13
N ASN A 62 -6.16 6.68 -0.21
CA ASN A 62 -6.83 6.76 -1.50
C ASN A 62 -8.22 7.37 -1.31
N ASN A 63 -8.56 8.31 -2.20
CA ASN A 63 -9.87 8.95 -2.26
C ASN A 63 -10.60 8.42 -3.50
N TYR A 64 -11.87 8.09 -3.34
CA TYR A 64 -12.66 7.47 -4.39
C TYR A 64 -13.90 8.28 -4.72
N ASP A 65 -14.15 8.39 -6.01
CA ASP A 65 -15.40 8.94 -6.54
C ASP A 65 -16.50 7.85 -6.47
N PRO A 66 -17.68 8.16 -5.88
CA PRO A 66 -18.75 7.18 -5.74
C PRO A 66 -19.36 6.70 -7.07
N THR A 67 -19.10 7.41 -8.18
CA THR A 67 -19.57 7.06 -9.52
C THR A 67 -18.73 5.96 -10.19
N ILE A 68 -17.59 5.60 -9.60
CA ILE A 68 -16.74 4.50 -10.09
C ILE A 68 -17.55 3.20 -10.12
N THR A 69 -17.59 2.59 -11.30
CA THR A 69 -18.25 1.28 -11.47
C THR A 69 -17.41 0.20 -10.77
N HIS A 70 -18.07 -0.69 -10.02
CA HIS A 70 -17.41 -1.72 -9.21
C HIS A 70 -16.45 -1.17 -8.14
N LEU A 71 -16.79 -0.01 -7.53
CA LEU A 71 -15.98 0.67 -6.52
C LEU A 71 -15.39 -0.25 -5.43
N ALA A 72 -16.16 -1.22 -4.92
CA ALA A 72 -15.66 -2.15 -3.91
C ALA A 72 -14.44 -2.96 -4.39
N GLY A 73 -14.47 -3.45 -5.64
CA GLY A 73 -13.37 -4.20 -6.22
C GLY A 73 -12.18 -3.30 -6.55
N MET A 74 -12.42 -2.05 -6.97
CA MET A 74 -11.36 -1.07 -7.13
C MET A 74 -10.63 -0.76 -5.82
N ILE A 75 -11.37 -0.53 -4.73
CA ILE A 75 -10.78 -0.31 -3.40
C ILE A 75 -9.93 -1.51 -2.97
N GLU A 76 -10.41 -2.73 -3.21
CA GLU A 76 -9.65 -3.94 -2.89
C GLU A 76 -8.32 -4.01 -3.65
N MET A 77 -8.34 -3.75 -4.96
CA MET A 77 -7.14 -3.74 -5.80
C MET A 77 -6.16 -2.64 -5.39
N ASP A 78 -6.66 -1.42 -5.15
CA ASP A 78 -5.82 -0.29 -4.74
C ASP A 78 -5.22 -0.51 -3.34
N CYS A 79 -5.93 -1.18 -2.44
CA CYS A 79 -5.38 -1.62 -1.15
C CYS A 79 -4.24 -2.63 -1.33
N LEU A 80 -4.38 -3.59 -2.25
CA LEU A 80 -3.34 -4.56 -2.57
C LEU A 80 -2.09 -3.90 -3.15
N ASP A 81 -2.26 -2.98 -4.09
CA ASP A 81 -1.15 -2.25 -4.70
C ASP A 81 -0.46 -1.34 -3.69
N SER A 82 -1.25 -0.64 -2.86
CA SER A 82 -0.74 0.18 -1.76
C SER A 82 0.05 -0.65 -0.75
N PHE A 83 -0.46 -1.83 -0.37
CA PHE A 83 0.24 -2.76 0.51
C PHE A 83 1.60 -3.19 -0.05
N LYS A 84 1.66 -3.61 -1.32
CA LYS A 84 2.92 -4.02 -1.98
C LYS A 84 3.91 -2.85 -2.07
N MET A 85 3.40 -1.66 -2.37
CA MET A 85 4.23 -0.45 -2.37
C MET A 85 4.82 -0.15 -0.99
N LEU A 86 4.01 -0.28 0.08
CA LEU A 86 4.44 -0.08 1.46
C LEU A 86 5.49 -1.12 1.89
N CYS A 87 5.29 -2.39 1.55
CA CYS A 87 6.27 -3.46 1.83
C CYS A 87 7.63 -3.13 1.21
N ARG A 88 7.67 -2.82 -0.10
CA ARG A 88 8.91 -2.42 -0.80
C ARG A 88 9.58 -1.19 -0.17
N ARG A 89 8.79 -0.25 0.36
CA ARG A 89 9.34 0.94 1.03
C ARG A 89 9.94 0.60 2.39
N ILE A 90 9.33 -0.32 3.12
CA ILE A 90 9.84 -0.82 4.40
C ILE A 90 11.13 -1.62 4.19
N GLU A 91 11.17 -2.53 3.21
CA GLU A 91 12.38 -3.29 2.82
C GLU A 91 13.57 -2.36 2.55
N ARG A 92 13.37 -1.31 1.72
CA ARG A 92 14.43 -0.33 1.45
C ARG A 92 14.89 0.46 2.68
N LYS A 93 13.98 0.73 3.64
CA LYS A 93 14.36 1.39 4.90
C LYS A 93 15.22 0.46 5.76
N SER A 94 14.89 -0.83 5.84
CA SER A 94 15.74 -1.81 6.55
C SER A 94 17.11 -1.98 5.91
N GLU A 95 17.20 -2.00 4.57
CA GLU A 95 18.48 -2.08 3.84
C GLU A 95 19.34 -0.83 4.03
N SER A 96 18.73 0.36 4.10
CA SER A 96 19.48 1.61 4.31
C SER A 96 20.18 1.72 5.67
N ASN A 97 19.78 0.91 6.65
CA ASN A 97 20.49 0.77 7.94
C ASN A 97 21.75 -0.12 7.83
N HIS A 98 21.93 -0.81 6.69
CA HIS A 98 23.11 -1.57 6.35
C HIS A 98 23.89 -0.86 5.23
N THR A 99 24.60 0.22 5.58
CA THR A 99 25.69 0.84 4.78
C THR A 99 25.44 1.03 3.28
N ALA A 100 24.84 2.17 2.91
CA ALA A 100 24.89 2.64 1.53
C ALA A 100 26.28 3.26 1.22
N HIS A 101 27.26 2.44 0.86
CA HIS A 101 28.48 2.92 0.21
C HIS A 101 28.17 3.17 -1.27
N ILE A 102 27.52 4.31 -1.57
CA ILE A 102 27.20 4.70 -2.94
C ILE A 102 28.51 5.12 -3.62
N SER A 103 29.11 4.22 -4.41
CA SER A 103 30.22 4.57 -5.29
C SER A 103 29.66 5.12 -6.60
N ILE A 104 29.54 6.46 -6.67
CA ILE A 104 29.22 7.15 -7.92
C ILE A 104 30.45 7.02 -8.82
N LYS A 105 30.36 6.16 -9.85
CA LYS A 105 31.36 6.16 -10.92
C LYS A 105 31.13 7.41 -11.78
N THR A 106 31.86 8.48 -11.47
CA THR A 106 32.01 9.61 -12.38
C THR A 106 32.83 9.15 -13.58
N SER A 107 32.18 8.99 -14.72
CA SER A 107 32.85 8.82 -16.00
C SER A 107 33.56 10.13 -16.35
N ASN A 108 34.90 10.15 -16.28
CA ASN A 108 35.69 11.26 -16.81
C ASN A 108 35.48 11.34 -18.33
N VAL A 109 34.72 12.34 -18.78
CA VAL A 109 34.65 12.73 -20.18
C VAL A 109 36.00 13.34 -20.54
N LYS A 110 36.78 12.64 -21.37
CA LYS A 110 37.99 13.20 -21.98
C LYS A 110 37.58 14.37 -22.88
N GLN A 111 38.12 15.55 -22.61
CA GLN A 111 38.19 16.62 -23.60
C GLN A 111 39.19 16.19 -24.67
N GLU A 112 38.73 16.12 -25.91
CA GLU A 112 39.60 16.06 -27.10
C GLU A 112 39.98 17.50 -27.48
N ASP A 113 41.28 17.68 -27.78
CA ASP A 113 41.94 18.94 -28.16
C ASP A 113 41.49 19.47 -29.53
#